data_AF-A0A377M8X3-F1
#
_entry.id   AF-A0A377M8X3-F1
#
_cell.length_a   1.000
_cell.length_b   1.000
_cell.length_c   1.000
_cell.angle_alpha   90.00
_cell.angle_beta   90.00
_cell.angle_gamma   90.00
#
_symmetry.space_group_name_H-M   'P 1'
#
loop_
_entity.id
_entity.type
_entity.pdbx_description
1 polymer ?
#
loop_
_entity_poly.entity_id
_entity_poly.type
_entity_poly.pdbx_seq_one_letter_code
_entity_poly.pdbx_strand_id
1 'polypeptide(L)'
;MTKRAPAQLKAALQEKGSRTEVLSGQQAACEMAALDEVDQVMAAIVGAAGLLPTLAAIDAGKDVLLANKESLVTCGRLFMEAVKQRGARLLPVDSEHNAIFQSLPQPFQQNLGYADLEQNGVVSILLTGSGGPFRETPLSELSAMTPDQACRHPNWSMGVRSPLTLPL
;
A
#
# COMPACT_ATOMS: atom_id res chain seq x y z
N MET A 1 -7.06 -8.13 -17.89
CA MET A 1 -7.14 -9.46 -17.26
C MET A 1 -7.97 -10.39 -18.13
N THR A 2 -7.38 -11.46 -18.66
CA THR A 2 -8.06 -12.44 -19.51
C THR A 2 -9.07 -13.24 -18.69
N LYS A 3 -10.31 -13.38 -19.17
CA LYS A 3 -11.41 -14.16 -18.52
C LYS A 3 -11.07 -15.65 -18.25
N ARG A 4 -9.90 -16.13 -18.67
CA ARG A 4 -9.44 -17.52 -18.52
C ARG A 4 -8.70 -17.81 -17.21
N ALA A 5 -8.09 -16.80 -16.58
CA ALA A 5 -7.24 -17.03 -15.41
C ALA A 5 -8.00 -17.61 -14.19
N PRO A 6 -9.22 -17.16 -13.84
CA PRO A 6 -9.95 -17.72 -12.69
C PRO A 6 -10.37 -19.18 -12.90
N ALA A 7 -10.83 -19.52 -14.12
CA ALA A 7 -11.27 -20.87 -14.46
C ALA A 7 -10.10 -21.87 -14.42
N GLN A 8 -8.93 -21.46 -14.92
CA GLN A 8 -7.70 -22.27 -14.87
C GLN A 8 -7.24 -22.50 -13.43
N LEU A 9 -7.28 -21.46 -12.58
CA LEU A 9 -6.93 -21.59 -11.17
C LEU A 9 -7.89 -22.53 -10.44
N LYS A 10 -9.20 -22.43 -10.69
CA LYS A 10 -10.21 -23.30 -10.09
C LYS A 10 -9.99 -24.76 -10.45
N ALA A 11 -9.73 -25.05 -11.73
CA ALA A 11 -9.42 -26.42 -12.19
C ALA A 11 -8.15 -26.97 -11.50
N ALA A 12 -7.07 -26.19 -11.46
CA ALA A 12 -5.82 -26.59 -10.83
C ALA A 12 -5.96 -26.84 -9.30
N LEU A 13 -6.81 -26.08 -8.61
CA LEU A 13 -7.09 -26.29 -7.18
C LEU A 13 -7.93 -27.55 -6.95
N GLN A 14 -8.90 -27.82 -7.82
CA GLN A 14 -9.73 -29.03 -7.77
C GLN A 14 -8.92 -30.30 -8.03
N GLU A 15 -8.02 -30.27 -9.02
CA GLU A 15 -7.09 -31.38 -9.31
C GLU A 15 -6.20 -31.71 -8.10
N LYS A 16 -5.86 -30.70 -7.29
CA LYS A 16 -5.10 -30.85 -6.05
C LYS A 16 -5.95 -31.18 -4.81
N GLY A 17 -7.26 -31.37 -4.97
CA GLY A 17 -8.18 -31.69 -3.88
C GLY A 17 -8.42 -30.52 -2.91
N SER A 18 -8.11 -29.28 -3.30
CA SER A 18 -8.34 -28.10 -2.46
C SER A 18 -9.82 -27.71 -2.44
N ARG A 19 -10.31 -27.34 -1.25
CA ARG A 19 -11.67 -26.79 -1.04
C ARG A 19 -11.73 -25.27 -1.18
N THR A 20 -10.64 -24.64 -1.60
CA THR A 20 -10.54 -23.18 -1.73
C THR A 20 -11.52 -22.67 -2.79
N GLU A 21 -12.36 -21.72 -2.42
CA GLU A 21 -13.23 -21.02 -3.35
C GLU A 21 -12.44 -19.99 -4.17
N VAL A 22 -12.69 -19.96 -5.48
CA VAL A 22 -12.05 -19.01 -6.39
C VAL A 22 -13.04 -17.93 -6.77
N LEU A 23 -12.81 -16.74 -6.23
CA LEU A 23 -13.53 -15.52 -6.60
C LEU A 23 -12.66 -14.67 -7.56
N SER A 24 -13.29 -13.76 -8.31
CA SER A 24 -12.55 -12.91 -9.25
C SER A 24 -13.22 -11.56 -9.48
N GLY A 25 -12.40 -10.56 -9.79
CA GLY A 25 -12.84 -9.19 -10.03
C GLY A 25 -12.72 -8.30 -8.79
N GLN A 26 -12.96 -7.00 -8.99
CA GLN A 26 -12.82 -6.00 -7.92
C GLN A 26 -13.87 -6.19 -6.82
N GLN A 27 -15.10 -6.52 -7.20
CA GLN A 27 -16.19 -6.78 -6.26
C GLN A 27 -15.84 -7.93 -5.30
N ALA A 28 -15.32 -9.04 -5.83
CA ALA A 28 -14.84 -10.16 -5.02
C ALA A 28 -13.72 -9.76 -4.05
N ALA A 29 -12.82 -8.87 -4.46
CA ALA A 29 -11.76 -8.36 -3.59
C ALA A 29 -12.33 -7.50 -2.45
N CYS A 30 -13.34 -6.67 -2.73
CA CYS A 30 -14.04 -5.89 -1.71
C CYS A 30 -14.79 -6.79 -0.71
N GLU A 31 -15.52 -7.79 -1.21
CA GLU A 31 -16.25 -8.76 -0.39
C GLU A 31 -15.30 -9.53 0.52
N MET A 32 -14.20 -10.06 -0.04
CA MET A 32 -13.19 -10.80 0.72
C MET A 32 -12.53 -9.93 1.81
N ALA A 33 -12.27 -8.66 1.53
CA ALA A 33 -11.67 -7.73 2.48
C ALA A 33 -12.62 -7.35 3.64
N ALA A 34 -13.93 -7.55 3.45
CA ALA A 34 -14.97 -7.22 4.43
C ALA A 34 -15.53 -8.43 5.20
N LEU A 35 -15.08 -9.65 4.89
CA LEU A 35 -15.58 -10.89 5.54
C LEU A 35 -15.46 -10.82 7.07
N ASP A 36 -16.45 -11.35 7.77
CA ASP A 36 -16.48 -11.35 9.24
C ASP A 36 -15.33 -12.17 9.84
N GLU A 37 -14.91 -13.23 9.16
CA GLU A 37 -13.81 -14.10 9.59
C GLU A 37 -12.41 -13.50 9.35
N VAL A 38 -12.34 -12.32 8.73
CA VAL A 38 -11.08 -11.61 8.48
C VAL A 38 -10.88 -10.54 9.54
N ASP A 39 -9.80 -10.64 10.31
CA ASP A 39 -9.44 -9.60 11.29
C ASP A 39 -8.57 -8.49 10.67
N GLN A 40 -7.65 -8.88 9.80
CA GLN A 40 -6.63 -7.99 9.24
C GLN A 40 -6.53 -8.11 7.72
N VAL A 41 -6.30 -6.97 7.05
CA VAL A 41 -6.19 -6.89 5.58
C VAL A 41 -4.86 -6.24 5.19
N MET A 42 -4.03 -6.98 4.46
CA MET A 42 -2.82 -6.46 3.82
C MET A 42 -3.15 -5.75 2.50
N ALA A 43 -3.22 -4.43 2.53
CA ALA A 43 -3.50 -3.59 1.37
C ALA A 43 -2.23 -3.36 0.53
N ALA A 44 -1.86 -4.38 -0.27
CA ALA A 44 -0.68 -4.39 -1.14
C ALA A 44 -0.98 -4.25 -2.65
N ILE A 45 -2.24 -4.11 -3.03
CA ILE A 45 -2.62 -3.85 -4.43
C ILE A 45 -2.21 -2.41 -4.77
N VAL A 46 -1.26 -2.23 -5.69
CA VAL A 46 -0.78 -0.91 -6.14
C VAL A 46 -1.79 -0.18 -7.04
N GLY A 47 -1.71 1.15 -7.05
CA GLY A 47 -2.55 2.05 -7.83
C GLY A 47 -4.00 2.13 -7.34
N ALA A 48 -4.85 2.78 -8.14
CA ALA A 48 -6.26 3.01 -7.82
C ALA A 48 -7.08 1.71 -7.67
N ALA A 49 -6.60 0.58 -8.21
CA ALA A 49 -7.27 -0.71 -8.11
C ALA A 49 -7.36 -1.22 -6.66
N GLY A 50 -6.40 -0.84 -5.80
CA GLY A 50 -6.38 -1.21 -4.39
C GLY A 50 -7.29 -0.37 -3.51
N LEU A 51 -7.79 0.77 -4.00
CA LEU A 51 -8.54 1.72 -3.18
C LEU A 51 -9.88 1.15 -2.70
N LEU A 52 -10.70 0.59 -3.60
CA LEU A 52 -12.03 0.06 -3.22
C LEU A 52 -11.95 -1.11 -2.23
N PRO A 53 -11.08 -2.14 -2.43
CA PRO A 53 -10.94 -3.20 -1.45
C PRO A 53 -10.42 -2.70 -0.08
N THR A 54 -9.54 -1.70 -0.08
CA THR A 54 -9.03 -1.11 1.17
C THR A 54 -10.11 -0.34 1.91
N LEU A 55 -10.95 0.42 1.20
CA LEU A 55 -12.11 1.10 1.79
C LEU A 55 -13.14 0.10 2.33
N ALA A 56 -13.39 -1.00 1.62
CA ALA A 56 -14.28 -2.06 2.11
C ALA A 56 -13.79 -2.66 3.44
N ALA A 57 -12.48 -2.90 3.58
CA ALA A 57 -11.89 -3.32 4.85
C ALA A 57 -12.08 -2.27 5.96
N ILE A 58 -11.90 -0.99 5.64
CA ILE A 58 -12.11 0.11 6.59
C ILE A 58 -13.57 0.20 7.02
N ASP A 59 -14.50 0.11 6.08
CA ASP A 59 -15.95 0.16 6.34
C ASP A 59 -16.40 -1.02 7.22
N ALA A 60 -15.74 -2.17 7.10
CA ALA A 60 -15.95 -3.34 7.95
C ALA A 60 -15.16 -3.28 9.28
N GLY A 61 -14.49 -2.17 9.59
CA GLY A 61 -13.79 -1.94 10.86
C GLY A 61 -12.52 -2.77 11.06
N LYS A 62 -11.89 -3.25 9.96
CA LYS A 62 -10.73 -4.16 10.03
C LYS A 62 -9.43 -3.44 10.36
N ASP A 63 -8.44 -4.21 10.81
CA ASP A 63 -7.05 -3.75 10.87
C ASP A 63 -6.45 -3.75 9.45
N VAL A 64 -6.15 -2.59 8.90
CA VAL A 64 -5.60 -2.42 7.55
C VAL A 64 -4.10 -2.16 7.62
N LEU A 65 -3.33 -3.10 7.10
CA LEU A 65 -1.88 -3.01 6.89
C LEU A 65 -1.62 -2.36 5.53
N LEU A 66 -1.31 -1.07 5.50
CA LEU A 66 -1.22 -0.28 4.28
C LEU A 66 0.20 -0.29 3.70
N ALA A 67 0.37 -0.99 2.59
CA ALA A 67 1.59 -0.96 1.77
C ALA A 67 1.43 -0.06 0.52
N ASN A 68 0.20 0.29 0.15
CA ASN A 68 -0.10 1.21 -0.95
C ASN A 68 -0.08 2.67 -0.46
N LYS A 69 1.02 3.38 -0.71
CA LYS A 69 1.12 4.83 -0.40
C LYS A 69 0.26 5.72 -1.31
N GLU A 70 -0.01 5.29 -2.54
CA GLU A 70 -0.74 6.08 -3.56
C GLU A 70 -2.19 6.38 -3.14
N SER A 71 -2.79 5.48 -2.35
CA SER A 71 -4.13 5.63 -1.76
C SER A 71 -4.19 6.81 -0.79
N LEU A 72 -3.16 6.99 0.04
CA LEU A 72 -3.05 8.15 0.93
C LEU A 72 -2.67 9.44 0.18
N VAL A 73 -1.84 9.34 -0.85
CA VAL A 73 -1.47 10.52 -1.67
C VAL A 73 -2.69 11.08 -2.40
N THR A 74 -3.55 10.22 -2.94
CA THR A 74 -4.68 10.65 -3.79
C THR A 74 -5.92 11.03 -2.97
N CYS A 75 -6.23 10.26 -1.93
CA CYS A 75 -7.49 10.38 -1.18
C CYS A 75 -7.28 10.46 0.33
N GLY A 76 -6.10 10.87 0.81
CA GLY A 76 -5.69 10.76 2.21
C GLY A 76 -6.69 11.31 3.23
N ARG A 77 -7.30 12.49 2.96
CA ARG A 77 -8.29 13.07 3.88
C ARG A 77 -9.53 12.19 4.03
N LEU A 78 -10.17 11.83 2.92
CA LEU A 78 -11.36 10.96 2.92
C LEU A 78 -11.05 9.60 3.53
N PHE A 79 -9.86 9.08 3.24
CA PHE A 79 -9.39 7.80 3.77
C PHE A 79 -9.25 7.84 5.30
N MET A 80 -8.59 8.86 5.85
CA MET A 80 -8.43 9.01 7.30
C MET A 80 -9.75 9.35 8.01
N GLU A 81 -10.65 10.10 7.36
CA GLU A 81 -12.01 10.33 7.86
C GLU A 81 -12.79 9.01 7.96
N ALA A 82 -12.74 8.15 6.94
CA ALA A 82 -13.40 6.84 6.96
C ALA A 82 -12.84 5.93 8.07
N VAL A 83 -11.51 5.85 8.21
CA VAL A 83 -10.85 5.11 9.30
C VAL A 83 -11.39 5.55 10.66
N LYS A 84 -11.45 6.86 10.90
CA LYS A 84 -11.96 7.44 12.16
C LYS A 84 -13.44 7.16 12.37
N GLN A 85 -14.28 7.31 11.35
CA GLN A 85 -15.73 7.11 11.46
C GLN A 85 -16.11 5.66 11.73
N ARG A 86 -15.32 4.71 11.21
CA ARG A 86 -15.61 3.27 11.27
C ARG A 86 -14.91 2.56 12.43
N GLY A 87 -13.97 3.24 13.09
CA GLY A 87 -13.16 2.63 14.16
C GLY A 87 -12.18 1.58 13.64
N ALA A 88 -11.88 1.58 12.35
CA ALA A 88 -10.85 0.74 11.77
C ALA A 88 -9.46 1.17 12.26
N ARG A 89 -8.50 0.26 12.28
CA ARG A 89 -7.09 0.59 12.54
C ARG A 89 -6.33 0.61 11.23
N LEU A 90 -5.56 1.66 11.00
CA LEU A 90 -4.62 1.73 9.88
C LEU A 90 -3.21 1.50 10.41
N LEU A 91 -2.35 0.78 9.70
CA LEU A 91 -0.96 0.54 10.09
C LEU A 91 -0.05 0.70 8.87
N PRO A 92 0.96 1.57 8.93
CA PRO A 92 1.87 1.76 7.81
C PRO A 92 2.83 0.56 7.68
N VAL A 93 2.91 -0.01 6.48
CA VAL A 93 3.86 -1.10 6.16
C VAL A 93 5.09 -0.57 5.42
N ASP A 94 4.93 0.53 4.68
CA ASP A 94 6.03 1.17 3.95
C ASP A 94 7.14 1.63 4.93
N SER A 95 8.39 1.44 4.55
CA SER A 95 9.52 1.38 5.49
C SER A 95 9.73 2.69 6.25
N GLU A 96 9.66 3.81 5.55
CA GLU A 96 9.86 5.14 6.10
C GLU A 96 8.68 5.54 7.00
N HIS A 97 7.45 5.25 6.56
CA HIS A 97 6.24 5.53 7.32
C HIS A 97 6.18 4.68 8.61
N ASN A 98 6.58 3.42 8.52
CA ASN A 98 6.68 2.52 9.67
C ASN A 98 7.79 2.94 10.63
N ALA A 99 8.93 3.41 10.14
CA ALA A 99 10.00 3.95 10.97
C ALA A 99 9.54 5.19 11.76
N ILE A 100 8.81 6.11 11.10
CA ILE A 100 8.18 7.25 11.76
C ILE A 100 7.17 6.76 12.82
N PHE A 101 6.29 5.83 12.45
CA PHE A 101 5.27 5.28 13.35
C PHE A 101 5.87 4.69 14.62
N GLN A 102 6.93 3.88 14.50
CA GLN A 102 7.63 3.28 15.65
C GLN A 102 8.35 4.32 16.52
N SER A 103 8.75 5.45 15.93
CA SER A 103 9.42 6.54 16.64
C SER A 103 8.44 7.47 17.37
N LEU A 104 7.14 7.40 17.05
CA LEU A 104 6.12 8.22 17.71
C LEU A 104 5.69 7.63 19.08
N PRO A 105 5.26 8.46 20.03
CA PRO A 105 4.76 8.00 21.32
C PRO A 105 3.57 7.02 21.20
N GLN A 106 3.44 6.11 22.17
CA GLN A 106 2.40 5.08 22.19
C GLN A 106 0.96 5.60 21.94
N PRO A 107 0.53 6.77 22.47
CA PRO A 107 -0.80 7.31 22.18
C PRO A 107 -1.09 7.51 20.69
N PHE A 108 -0.08 7.85 19.88
CA PHE A 108 -0.20 7.99 18.42
C PHE A 108 -0.28 6.65 17.71
N GLN A 109 0.46 5.67 18.22
CA GLN A 109 0.45 4.34 17.65
C GLN A 109 -0.94 3.69 17.75
N GLN A 110 -1.72 4.10 18.76
CA GLN A 110 -3.10 3.66 18.98
C GLN A 110 -4.14 4.53 18.26
N ASN A 111 -3.86 5.82 18.06
CA ASN A 111 -4.78 6.79 17.44
C ASN A 111 -4.13 7.47 16.23
N LEU A 112 -3.96 6.70 15.15
CA LEU A 112 -3.47 7.24 13.88
C LEU A 112 -4.48 8.20 13.26
N GLY A 113 -3.99 9.34 12.78
CA GLY A 113 -4.83 10.38 12.20
C GLY A 113 -4.31 11.77 12.52
N TYR A 114 -5.23 12.62 12.98
CA TYR A 114 -4.92 14.00 13.33
C TYR A 114 -4.37 14.05 14.75
N ALA A 115 -3.14 14.52 14.87
CA ALA A 115 -2.51 14.75 16.15
C ALA A 115 -1.53 15.91 16.06
N ASP A 116 -1.43 16.64 17.17
CA ASP A 116 -0.50 17.75 17.30
C ASP A 116 0.89 17.18 17.65
N LEU A 117 1.80 17.24 16.67
CA LEU A 117 3.15 16.70 16.81
C LEU A 117 3.98 17.50 17.85
N GLU A 118 3.82 18.82 17.90
CA GLU A 118 4.60 19.69 18.78
C GLU A 118 4.22 19.48 20.26
N GLN A 119 2.92 19.39 20.54
CA GLN A 119 2.43 19.08 21.91
C GLN A 119 2.92 17.74 22.44
N ASN A 120 3.41 16.87 21.55
CA ASN A 120 3.91 15.55 21.88
C ASN A 120 5.44 15.44 21.72
N GLY A 121 6.12 16.59 21.70
CA GLY A 121 7.59 16.67 21.72
C GLY A 121 8.26 16.36 20.38
N VAL A 122 7.49 16.26 19.29
CA VAL A 122 8.04 16.07 17.95
C VAL A 122 8.34 17.44 17.34
N VAL A 123 9.64 17.75 17.21
CA VAL A 123 10.12 19.01 16.63
C VAL A 123 10.25 18.92 15.10
N SER A 124 10.58 17.75 14.57
CA SER A 124 10.80 17.53 13.14
C SER A 124 10.70 16.05 12.76
N ILE A 125 10.39 15.78 11.49
CA ILE A 125 10.45 14.45 10.90
C ILE A 125 11.57 14.43 9.87
N LEU A 126 12.51 13.48 10.00
CA LEU A 126 13.54 13.23 9.00
C LEU A 126 13.12 12.08 8.10
N LEU A 127 12.74 12.38 6.85
CA LEU A 127 12.40 11.38 5.85
C LEU A 127 13.65 10.96 5.09
N THR A 128 14.14 9.74 5.32
CA THR A 128 15.29 9.19 4.63
C THR A 128 14.91 8.66 3.25
N GLY A 129 15.77 8.86 2.25
CA GLY A 129 15.65 8.22 0.94
C GLY A 129 17.00 7.71 0.48
N SER A 130 17.03 6.59 -0.26
CA SER A 130 18.28 6.02 -0.78
C SER A 130 19.00 6.97 -1.75
N GLY A 131 18.23 7.86 -2.40
CA GLY A 131 18.67 8.74 -3.48
C GLY A 131 18.57 8.11 -4.88
N GLY A 132 18.28 6.81 -4.96
CA GLY A 132 18.12 6.09 -6.23
C GLY A 132 19.42 5.98 -7.05
N PRO A 133 19.34 5.36 -8.24
CA PRO A 133 20.52 5.11 -9.09
C PRO A 133 21.15 6.38 -9.68
N PHE A 134 20.44 7.51 -9.66
CA PHE A 134 20.87 8.76 -10.29
C PHE A 134 21.31 9.84 -9.31
N ARG A 135 21.51 9.49 -8.02
CA ARG A 135 21.88 10.45 -6.96
C ARG A 135 23.12 11.27 -7.31
N GLU A 136 24.11 10.63 -7.93
CA GLU A 136 25.40 11.24 -8.28
C GLU A 136 25.48 11.62 -9.77
N THR A 137 24.40 11.44 -10.53
CA THR A 137 24.38 11.73 -11.98
C THR A 137 24.36 13.25 -12.21
N PRO A 138 25.28 13.79 -13.04
CA PRO A 138 25.26 15.20 -13.40
C PRO A 138 23.95 15.61 -14.08
N LEU A 139 23.50 16.85 -13.83
CA LEU A 139 22.24 17.36 -14.38
C LEU A 139 22.17 17.28 -15.91
N SER A 140 23.29 17.48 -16.60
CA SER A 140 23.40 17.39 -18.06
C SER A 140 23.16 15.98 -18.62
N GLU A 141 23.32 14.95 -17.79
CA GLU A 141 23.20 13.55 -18.19
C GLU A 141 21.83 12.97 -17.83
N LEU A 142 21.09 13.59 -16.90
CA LEU A 142 19.80 13.11 -16.42
C LEU A 142 18.75 12.94 -17.54
N SER A 143 18.75 13.81 -18.56
CA SER A 143 17.79 13.74 -19.66
C SER A 143 18.00 12.53 -20.59
N ALA A 144 19.17 11.92 -20.56
CA ALA A 144 19.51 10.77 -21.40
C ALA A 144 19.31 9.41 -20.70
N MET A 145 18.91 9.42 -19.42
CA MET A 145 18.76 8.21 -18.63
C MET A 145 17.54 7.38 -19.06
N THR A 146 17.67 6.05 -19.04
CA THR A 146 16.63 5.12 -19.48
C THR A 146 15.90 4.46 -18.30
N PRO A 147 14.66 3.97 -18.51
CA PRO A 147 13.94 3.20 -17.49
C PRO A 147 14.73 1.97 -16.99
N ASP A 148 15.48 1.29 -17.87
CA ASP A 148 16.31 0.14 -17.51
C ASP A 148 17.50 0.53 -16.61
N GLN A 149 18.01 1.75 -16.74
CA GLN A 149 19.01 2.29 -15.81
C GLN A 149 18.35 2.65 -14.46
N ALA A 150 17.12 3.15 -14.48
CA ALA A 150 16.37 3.48 -13.27
C ALA A 150 15.99 2.24 -12.44
N CYS A 151 15.76 1.10 -13.09
CA CYS A 151 15.42 -0.17 -12.42
C CYS A 151 16.65 -0.87 -11.79
N ARG A 152 17.87 -0.43 -12.09
CA ARG A 152 19.10 -0.96 -11.49
C ARG A 152 19.37 -0.26 -10.16
N HIS A 153 18.59 -0.60 -9.14
CA HIS A 153 18.85 -0.11 -7.79
C HIS A 153 20.00 -0.89 -7.14
N PRO A 154 21.01 -0.23 -6.55
CA PRO A 154 22.21 -0.89 -6.03
C PRO A 154 21.93 -1.82 -4.83
N ASN A 155 20.87 -1.54 -4.06
CA ASN A 155 20.60 -2.24 -2.80
C ASN A 155 19.35 -3.15 -2.79
N TRP A 156 18.45 -3.04 -3.77
CA TRP A 156 17.14 -3.69 -3.70
C TRP A 156 16.62 -4.15 -5.07
N SER A 157 16.12 -5.38 -5.16
CA SER A 157 15.32 -5.83 -6.31
C SER A 157 13.86 -5.48 -6.05
N MET A 158 13.45 -4.27 -6.42
CA MET A 158 12.05 -3.85 -6.39
C MET A 158 11.43 -4.07 -7.77
N GLY A 159 10.16 -4.49 -7.83
CA GLY A 159 9.46 -4.68 -9.10
C GLY A 159 9.46 -3.42 -9.96
N VAL A 160 9.36 -3.59 -11.29
CA VAL A 160 9.55 -2.55 -12.35
C VAL A 160 8.66 -1.29 -12.17
N ARG A 161 7.71 -1.30 -11.24
CA ARG A 161 6.77 -0.19 -11.02
C ARG A 161 7.23 0.72 -9.87
N SER A 162 8.23 1.56 -10.15
CA SER A 162 8.37 2.92 -9.59
C SER A 162 7.87 3.92 -10.65
N PRO A 163 7.54 5.20 -10.34
CA PRO A 163 6.65 6.06 -11.16
C PRO A 163 7.14 6.45 -12.57
N LEU A 164 8.24 5.89 -13.08
CA LEU A 164 8.89 6.28 -14.33
C LEU A 164 8.28 5.66 -15.59
N THR A 165 7.14 4.96 -15.49
CA THR A 165 6.48 4.31 -16.64
C THR A 165 4.98 4.60 -16.74
N LEU A 166 4.57 5.86 -16.56
CA LEU A 166 3.30 6.33 -17.10
C LEU A 166 3.55 6.98 -18.46
N PRO A 167 2.97 6.48 -19.57
CA PRO A 167 2.82 7.32 -20.75
C PRO A 167 1.85 8.45 -20.40
N LEU A 168 2.19 9.67 -20.81
CA LEU A 168 1.27 10.80 -20.84
C LEU A 168 -0.02 10.45 -21.58
#